data_AF-A0A536YVK8-F1
#
_entry.id   AF-A0A536YVK8-F1
#
_cell.length_a   1.000
_cell.length_b   1.000
_cell.length_c   1.000
_cell.angle_alpha   90.00
_cell.angle_beta   90.00
_cell.angle_gamma   90.00
#
_symmetry.space_group_name_H-M   'P 1'
#
loop_
_entity.id
_entity.type
_entity.pdbx_description
1 polymer ?
#
loop_
_entity_poly.entity_id
_entity_poly.type
_entity_poly.pdbx_seq_one_letter_code
_entity_poly.pdbx_strand_id
1 'polypeptide(L)'
;MTSKTAPARDSAKLESMWNEIRLHLEDRRRALAAEIRSYPTPIPRCDAQFNHLYEHQARLARDLDRIGAPPGKSPKRGDTIELIRQFVASEPYTDDAAEREFRARLRTELSVLAKYR
;
A
#
# COMPACT_ATOMS: atom_id res chain seq x y z
N MET A 1 37.08 -11.78 -2.52
CA MET A 1 35.90 -12.65 -2.26
C MET A 1 34.92 -11.92 -1.36
N THR A 2 33.99 -11.09 -1.86
CA THR A 2 32.88 -10.53 -1.05
C THR A 2 31.85 -9.82 -1.95
N SER A 3 30.96 -10.55 -2.62
CA SER A 3 29.83 -9.92 -3.33
C SER A 3 28.51 -10.69 -3.25
N LYS A 4 28.44 -11.75 -2.44
CA LYS A 4 27.25 -12.63 -2.41
C LYS A 4 26.11 -12.13 -1.49
N THR A 5 26.33 -11.08 -0.68
CA THR A 5 25.40 -10.66 0.40
C THR A 5 24.38 -9.60 -0.01
N ALA A 6 24.65 -8.80 -1.05
CA ALA A 6 23.75 -7.73 -1.50
C ALA A 6 22.35 -8.23 -1.95
N PRO A 7 22.20 -9.29 -2.77
CA PRO A 7 20.88 -9.67 -3.29
C PRO A 7 19.93 -10.23 -2.22
N ALA A 8 20.47 -10.88 -1.18
CA ALA A 8 19.68 -11.38 -0.05
C ALA A 8 19.17 -10.24 0.84
N ARG A 9 20.00 -9.22 1.08
CA ARG A 9 19.63 -8.03 1.88
C ARG A 9 18.55 -7.20 1.20
N ASP A 10 18.66 -7.01 -0.11
CA ASP A 10 17.67 -6.28 -0.90
C ASP A 10 16.33 -7.00 -0.93
N SER A 11 16.36 -8.33 -1.07
CA SER A 11 15.15 -9.16 -1.05
C SER A 11 14.44 -9.07 0.30
N ALA A 12 15.19 -9.17 1.41
CA ALA A 12 14.64 -8.98 2.75
C ALA A 12 14.05 -7.58 2.94
N LYS A 13 14.70 -6.54 2.41
CA LYS A 13 14.20 -5.16 2.49
C LYS A 13 12.91 -4.98 1.69
N LEU A 14 12.81 -5.58 0.50
CA LEU A 14 11.59 -5.58 -0.31
C LEU A 14 10.44 -6.31 0.38
N GLU A 15 10.69 -7.47 0.98
CA GLU A 15 9.70 -8.20 1.77
C GLU A 15 9.23 -7.39 2.99
N SER A 16 10.14 -6.68 3.67
CA SER A 16 9.75 -5.76 4.75
C SER A 16 8.85 -4.63 4.24
N MET A 17 9.25 -3.94 3.16
CA MET A 17 8.44 -2.87 2.56
C MET A 17 7.07 -3.38 2.12
N TRP A 18 7.01 -4.58 1.54
CA TRP A 18 5.77 -5.22 1.11
C TRP A 18 4.83 -5.49 2.29
N ASN A 19 5.36 -6.07 3.37
CA ASN A 19 4.59 -6.33 4.58
C ASN A 19 4.12 -5.03 5.25
N GLU A 20 4.95 -4.00 5.26
CA GLU A 20 4.58 -2.68 5.79
C GLU A 20 3.41 -2.06 5.01
N ILE A 21 3.45 -2.11 3.67
CA ILE A 21 2.35 -1.63 2.82
C ILE A 21 1.08 -2.44 3.09
N ARG A 22 1.18 -3.77 3.19
CA ARG A 22 0.05 -4.64 3.49
C ARG A 22 -0.58 -4.28 4.84
N LEU A 23 0.21 -4.17 5.90
CA LEU A 23 -0.26 -3.82 7.24
C LEU A 23 -0.92 -2.44 7.25
N HIS A 24 -0.32 -1.46 6.55
CA HIS A 24 -0.88 -0.12 6.41
C HIS A 24 -2.25 -0.13 5.72
N LEU A 25 -2.38 -0.86 4.61
CA LEU A 25 -3.65 -1.00 3.89
C LEU A 25 -4.72 -1.73 4.72
N GLU A 26 -4.34 -2.77 5.45
CA GLU A 26 -5.25 -3.49 6.34
C GLU A 26 -5.73 -2.61 7.51
N ASP A 27 -4.86 -1.78 8.06
CA ASP A 27 -5.22 -0.78 9.08
C ASP A 27 -6.18 0.26 8.51
N ARG A 28 -5.88 0.82 7.34
CA ARG A 28 -6.76 1.78 6.65
C ARG A 28 -8.13 1.18 6.35
N ARG A 29 -8.20 -0.12 6.02
CA ARG A 29 -9.46 -0.84 5.78
C ARG A 29 -10.30 -0.90 7.05
N ARG A 30 -9.65 -1.16 8.19
CA ARG A 30 -10.32 -1.21 9.49
C ARG A 30 -10.82 0.17 9.92
N ALA A 31 -10.00 1.21 9.74
CA ALA A 31 -10.40 2.59 10.02
C ALA A 31 -11.62 3.00 9.17
N LEU A 32 -11.57 2.76 7.86
CA LEU A 32 -12.66 3.06 6.94
C LEU A 32 -13.94 2.28 7.26
N ALA A 33 -13.83 0.99 7.63
CA ALA A 33 -14.98 0.20 8.04
C ALA A 33 -15.59 0.70 9.35
N ALA A 34 -14.77 1.22 10.27
CA ALA A 34 -15.26 1.86 11.49
C ALA A 34 -15.97 3.18 11.18
N GLU A 35 -15.43 4.01 10.27
CA GLU A 35 -16.08 5.23 9.80
C GLU A 35 -17.45 4.95 9.16
N ILE A 36 -17.53 3.97 8.26
CA ILE A 36 -18.79 3.54 7.63
C ILE A 36 -19.80 3.03 8.67
N ARG A 37 -19.33 2.28 9.68
CA ARG A 37 -20.21 1.73 10.73
C ARG A 37 -20.71 2.80 11.70
N SER A 38 -19.87 3.79 12.01
CA SER A 38 -20.22 4.94 12.84
C SER A 38 -21.00 6.01 12.07
N TYR A 39 -21.18 5.83 10.76
CA TYR A 39 -21.89 6.79 9.92
C TYR A 39 -23.39 6.78 10.26
N PRO A 40 -23.98 7.92 10.66
CA PRO A 40 -25.41 8.01 10.97
C PRO A 40 -26.25 7.67 9.73
N THR A 41 -27.50 7.22 9.95
CA THR A 41 -28.40 6.74 8.88
C THR A 41 -28.40 7.68 7.66
N PRO A 42 -27.86 7.23 6.50
CA PRO A 42 -27.68 8.10 5.35
C PRO A 42 -29.04 8.48 4.76
N ILE A 43 -29.20 9.75 4.38
CA ILE A 43 -30.33 10.19 3.56
C ILE A 43 -30.04 9.71 2.13
N PRO A 44 -30.83 8.77 1.57
CA PRO A 44 -30.52 8.18 0.27
C PRO A 44 -30.37 9.26 -0.80
N ARG A 45 -29.35 9.11 -1.65
CA ARG A 45 -29.11 9.89 -2.90
C ARG A 45 -28.40 11.25 -2.75
N CYS A 46 -28.21 11.77 -1.55
CA CYS A 46 -27.53 13.08 -1.35
C CYS A 46 -26.18 12.99 -0.61
N ASP A 47 -25.80 11.81 -0.15
CA ASP A 47 -24.61 11.65 0.68
C ASP A 47 -23.35 11.39 -0.16
N ALA A 48 -22.78 12.48 -0.70
CA ALA A 48 -21.53 12.44 -1.44
C ALA A 48 -20.40 11.84 -0.59
N GLN A 49 -20.38 12.11 0.73
CA GLN A 49 -19.38 11.53 1.63
C GLN A 49 -19.48 10.01 1.66
N PHE A 50 -20.68 9.46 1.77
CA PHE A 50 -20.89 8.01 1.78
C PHE A 50 -20.48 7.33 0.48
N ASN A 51 -20.72 7.97 -0.67
CA ASN A 51 -20.25 7.47 -1.97
C ASN A 51 -18.72 7.47 -2.05
N HIS A 52 -18.06 8.54 -1.61
CA HIS A 52 -16.60 8.61 -1.54
C HIS A 52 -16.00 7.54 -0.62
N LEU A 53 -16.62 7.26 0.52
CA LEU A 53 -16.20 6.18 1.43
C LEU A 53 -16.26 4.80 0.76
N TYR A 54 -17.30 4.51 -0.02
CA TYR A 54 -17.42 3.25 -0.76
C TYR A 54 -16.42 3.12 -1.90
N GLU A 55 -16.17 4.20 -2.65
CA GLU A 55 -15.14 4.23 -3.69
C GLU A 55 -13.74 4.01 -3.10
N HIS A 56 -13.44 4.65 -1.96
CA HIS A 56 -12.22 4.43 -1.20
C HIS A 56 -12.09 2.97 -0.75
N GLN A 57 -13.17 2.36 -0.26
CA GLN A 57 -13.17 0.96 0.15
C GLN A 57 -12.91 0.02 -1.02
N ALA A 58 -13.56 0.24 -2.16
CA ALA A 58 -13.38 -0.56 -3.37
C ALA A 58 -11.94 -0.46 -3.91
N ARG A 59 -11.37 0.75 -3.91
CA ARG A 59 -9.97 0.98 -4.28
C ARG A 59 -9.01 0.24 -3.34
N LEU A 60 -9.22 0.37 -2.03
CA LEU A 60 -8.39 -0.27 -1.02
C LEU A 60 -8.44 -1.80 -1.11
N ALA A 61 -9.61 -2.37 -1.39
CA ALA A 61 -9.77 -3.81 -1.60
C ALA A 61 -8.98 -4.31 -2.82
N ARG A 62 -8.97 -3.54 -3.92
CA ARG A 62 -8.17 -3.87 -5.12
C ARG A 62 -6.67 -3.80 -4.84
N ASP A 63 -6.21 -2.78 -4.12
CA ASP A 63 -4.80 -2.66 -3.76
C ASP A 63 -4.36 -3.78 -2.82
N LEU A 64 -5.22 -4.15 -1.85
CA LEU A 64 -5.00 -5.30 -0.98
C LEU A 64 -4.99 -6.63 -1.73
N ASP A 65 -5.86 -6.82 -2.73
CA ASP A 65 -5.84 -8.03 -3.58
C ASP A 65 -4.55 -8.10 -4.41
N ARG A 66 -4.12 -6.95 -4.94
CA ARG A 66 -2.88 -6.82 -5.70
C ARG A 66 -1.63 -7.09 -4.86
N ILE A 67 -1.64 -6.69 -3.59
CA ILE A 67 -0.53 -6.88 -2.65
C ILE A 67 -0.62 -8.24 -1.92
N GLY A 68 -1.83 -8.75 -1.74
CA GLY A 68 -2.13 -10.04 -1.12
C GLY A 68 -2.19 -11.21 -2.10
N ALA A 69 -1.82 -10.99 -3.37
CA ALA A 69 -1.94 -11.96 -4.45
C ALA A 69 -1.42 -13.35 -4.00
N PRO A 70 -2.18 -14.42 -4.31
CA PRO A 70 -1.99 -15.73 -3.67
C PRO A 70 -0.59 -16.33 -3.93
N PRO A 71 -0.10 -17.21 -3.03
CA PRO A 71 1.27 -17.73 -3.00
C PRO A 71 1.69 -18.64 -4.19
N GLY A 72 0.97 -18.62 -5.31
CA GLY A 72 1.25 -19.45 -6.49
C GLY A 72 2.27 -18.84 -7.47
N LYS A 73 2.48 -17.52 -7.42
CA LYS A 73 3.51 -16.81 -8.21
C LYS A 73 3.99 -15.60 -7.41
N SER A 74 4.97 -15.79 -6.53
CA SER A 74 5.70 -14.66 -5.95
C SER A 74 6.20 -13.78 -7.11
N PRO A 75 5.84 -12.48 -7.16
CA PRO A 75 6.30 -11.59 -8.21
C PRO A 75 7.84 -11.62 -8.26
N LYS A 76 8.44 -11.52 -9.46
CA LYS A 76 9.89 -11.38 -9.53
C LYS A 76 10.28 -10.08 -8.83
N ARG A 77 11.51 -9.98 -8.33
CA ARG A 77 12.05 -8.77 -7.68
C ARG A 77 11.71 -7.47 -8.42
N GLY A 78 11.82 -7.46 -9.75
CA GLY A 78 11.47 -6.30 -10.58
C GLY A 78 9.98 -5.96 -10.58
N ASP A 79 9.11 -6.97 -10.56
CA ASP A 79 7.66 -6.80 -10.49
C ASP A 79 7.27 -6.23 -9.13
N THR A 80 7.85 -6.73 -8.03
CA THR A 80 7.62 -6.20 -6.67
C THR A 80 8.03 -4.74 -6.55
N ILE A 81 9.19 -4.36 -7.09
CA ILE A 81 9.66 -2.96 -7.11
C ILE A 81 8.67 -2.07 -7.87
N GLU A 82 8.18 -2.52 -9.02
CA GLU A 82 7.23 -1.75 -9.83
C GLU A 82 5.85 -1.64 -9.14
N LEU A 83 5.40 -2.69 -8.45
CA LEU A 83 4.17 -2.65 -7.66
C LEU A 83 4.28 -1.65 -6.50
N ILE A 84 5.39 -1.66 -5.77
CA ILE A 84 5.67 -0.68 -4.70
C ILE A 84 5.74 0.73 -5.29
N ARG A 85 6.38 0.90 -6.46
CA ARG A 85 6.46 2.18 -7.16
C ARG A 85 5.09 2.73 -7.50
N GLN A 86 4.23 1.89 -8.07
CA GLN A 86 2.86 2.27 -8.44
C GLN A 86 2.03 2.61 -7.21
N PHE A 87 2.18 1.87 -6.10
CA PHE A 87 1.54 2.19 -4.84
C PHE A 87 1.96 3.59 -4.35
N VAL A 88 3.27 3.87 -4.27
CA VAL A 88 3.79 5.17 -3.81
C VAL A 88 3.34 6.33 -4.72
N ALA A 89 3.24 6.10 -6.03
CA ALA A 89 2.81 7.09 -7.01
C ALA A 89 1.29 7.29 -7.08
N SER A 90 0.51 6.35 -6.53
CA SER A 90 -0.95 6.44 -6.49
C SER A 90 -1.44 7.53 -5.54
N GLU A 91 -2.71 7.93 -5.63
CA GLU A 91 -3.27 8.90 -4.68
C GLU A 91 -3.26 8.37 -3.24
N PRO A 92 -2.93 9.22 -2.25
CA PRO A 92 -3.00 8.86 -0.85
C PRO A 92 -4.45 8.57 -0.44
N TYR A 93 -4.63 7.68 0.54
CA TYR A 93 -5.96 7.36 1.06
C TYR A 93 -6.49 8.43 2.01
N THR A 94 -5.57 9.24 2.56
CA THR A 94 -5.82 10.35 3.48
C THR A 94 -4.83 11.47 3.27
N ASP A 95 -5.24 12.67 3.62
CA ASP A 95 -4.35 13.83 3.68
C ASP A 95 -3.65 13.96 5.05
N ASP A 96 -3.55 12.90 5.86
CA ASP A 96 -2.91 12.96 7.18
C ASP A 96 -1.38 12.96 7.08
N ALA A 97 -0.73 13.56 8.08
CA ALA A 97 0.74 13.61 8.17
C ALA A 97 1.38 12.20 8.14
N ALA A 98 0.78 11.25 8.85
CA ALA A 98 1.26 9.87 8.91
C ALA A 98 1.32 9.18 7.54
N GLU A 99 0.31 9.40 6.68
CA GLU A 99 0.27 8.85 5.32
C GLU A 99 1.34 9.47 4.43
N ARG A 100 1.51 10.80 4.53
CA ARG A 100 2.57 11.52 3.81
C ARG A 100 3.96 11.03 4.21
N GLU A 101 4.22 10.88 5.50
CA GLU A 101 5.50 10.41 6.03
C GLU A 101 5.78 8.96 5.62
N PHE A 102 4.77 8.08 5.71
CA PHE A 102 4.88 6.69 5.29
C PHE A 102 5.27 6.57 3.81
N ARG A 103 4.55 7.28 2.93
CA ARG A 103 4.84 7.29 1.49
C ARG A 103 6.18 7.93 1.15
N ALA A 104 6.56 9.01 1.84
CA ALA A 104 7.86 9.64 1.65
C ALA A 104 9.02 8.70 2.03
N ARG A 105 8.88 7.95 3.13
CA ARG A 105 9.83 6.92 3.54
C ARG A 105 9.95 5.83 2.47
N LEU A 106 8.84 5.25 2.04
CA LEU A 106 8.83 4.18 1.02
C LEU A 106 9.46 4.64 -0.29
N ARG A 107 9.20 5.88 -0.73
CA ARG A 107 9.81 6.46 -1.94
C ARG A 107 11.33 6.54 -1.83
N THR A 108 11.82 6.91 -0.65
CA THR A 108 13.26 7.02 -0.38
C THR A 108 13.92 5.65 -0.42
N GLU A 109 13.34 4.68 0.29
CA GLU A 109 13.85 3.30 0.34
C GLU A 109 13.83 2.63 -1.04
N LEU A 110 12.76 2.83 -1.81
CA LEU A 110 12.65 2.33 -3.18
C LEU A 110 13.72 2.93 -4.10
N SER A 111 14.00 4.24 -3.95
CA SER A 111 15.02 4.93 -4.75
C SER A 111 16.43 4.38 -4.46
N VAL A 112 16.70 4.00 -3.21
CA VAL A 112 17.97 3.34 -2.85
C VAL A 112 18.05 1.98 -3.52
N LEU A 113 17.00 1.16 -3.44
CA LEU A 113 16.97 -0.18 -4.03
C LEU A 113 17.03 -0.17 -5.57
N ALA A 114 16.48 0.86 -6.23
CA ALA A 114 16.51 1.01 -7.68
C ALA A 114 17.87 1.51 -8.22
N LYS A 115 18.67 2.21 -7.41
CA LYS A 115 20.00 2.73 -7.80
C LYS A 115 21.09 1.66 -7.87
N TYR A 116 20.90 0.49 -7.25
CA TYR A 116 21.84 -0.63 -7.29
C TYR A 116 21.62 -1.60 -8.47
N ARG A 117 20.95 -1.15 -9.54
CA ARG A 117 20.69 -1.94 -10.74
C ARG A 117 21.80 -1.80 -11.79
#